data_AF-A0A6N8DNE5-F1
#
_entry.id   AF-A0A6N8DNE5-F1
#
_cell.length_a   1.000
_cell.length_b   1.000
_cell.length_c   1.000
_cell.angle_alpha   90.00
_cell.angle_beta   90.00
_cell.angle_gamma   90.00
#
_symmetry.space_group_name_H-M   'P 1'
#
loop_
_entity.id
_entity.type
_entity.pdbx_description
1 polymer ?
#
loop_
_entity_poly.entity_id
_entity_poly.type
_entity_poly.pdbx_seq_one_letter_code
_entity_poly.pdbx_strand_id
1 'polypeptide(L)'
;MSDRYISHFPKPDGLPRELLEILAEECAEVVQRVTKALRFGLDESQPGQPFTNAARIGHEVGDVLATLERLQDINVLRRADVAHGVESKRRQLLIFLQNEPVTERV
;
A
#
# COMPACT_ATOMS: atom_id res chain seq x y z
N MET A 1 41.44 4.53 1.23
CA MET A 1 40.48 3.40 1.28
C MET A 1 39.18 3.92 0.70
N SER A 2 38.48 3.16 -0.15
CA SER A 2 37.23 3.64 -0.75
C SER A 2 36.15 3.63 0.32
N ASP A 3 35.62 4.79 0.71
CA ASP A 3 34.47 4.97 1.63
C ASP A 3 33.14 4.45 1.06
N ARG A 4 33.18 3.47 0.15
CA ARG A 4 31.99 2.91 -0.48
C ARG A 4 31.43 1.78 0.37
N TYR A 5 30.16 1.94 0.76
CA TYR A 5 29.35 0.85 1.27
C TYR A 5 29.10 -0.17 0.15
N ILE A 6 29.49 -1.43 0.36
CA ILE A 6 29.23 -2.55 -0.54
C ILE A 6 28.38 -3.55 0.22
N SER A 7 27.17 -3.84 -0.26
CA SER A 7 26.33 -4.88 0.32
C SER A 7 26.97 -6.25 0.10
N HIS A 8 27.07 -7.04 1.17
CA HIS A 8 27.50 -8.44 1.09
C HIS A 8 26.36 -9.41 0.77
N PHE A 9 25.12 -8.92 0.74
CA PHE A 9 23.94 -9.72 0.42
C PHE A 9 23.55 -9.53 -1.04
N PRO A 10 23.19 -10.62 -1.76
CA PRO A 10 22.74 -10.51 -3.13
C PRO A 10 21.45 -9.69 -3.20
N LYS A 11 21.25 -9.01 -4.32
CA LYS A 11 19.95 -8.40 -4.63
C LYS A 11 18.92 -9.50 -4.85
N PRO A 12 17.63 -9.24 -4.57
CA PRO A 12 16.57 -10.13 -5.01
C PRO A 12 16.65 -10.36 -6.53
N ASP A 13 16.41 -11.58 -6.97
CA ASP A 13 16.30 -11.98 -8.36
C ASP A 13 15.04 -12.83 -8.59
N GLY A 14 14.76 -13.18 -9.84
CA GLY A 14 13.61 -14.00 -10.22
C GLY A 14 12.27 -13.48 -9.67
N LEU A 15 11.44 -14.41 -9.21
CA LEU A 15 10.10 -14.15 -8.72
C LEU A 15 10.04 -13.15 -7.53
N PRO A 16 10.90 -13.23 -6.49
CA PRO A 16 10.97 -12.20 -5.45
C PRO A 16 11.14 -10.78 -5.99
N ARG A 17 12.02 -10.59 -6.98
CA ARG A 17 12.27 -9.27 -7.57
C ARG A 17 11.04 -8.78 -8.32
N GLU A 18 10.46 -9.63 -9.16
CA GLU A 18 9.27 -9.29 -9.95
C GLU A 18 8.09 -8.87 -9.06
N LEU A 19 7.81 -9.63 -7.99
CA LEU A 19 6.73 -9.29 -7.06
C LEU A 19 7.01 -8.01 -6.27
N LEU A 20 8.28 -7.72 -5.95
CA LEU A 20 8.65 -6.45 -5.30
C LEU A 20 8.53 -5.25 -6.26
N GLU A 21 8.78 -5.45 -7.55
CA GLU A 21 8.58 -4.44 -8.59
C GLU A 21 7.08 -4.15 -8.79
N ILE A 22 6.26 -5.20 -8.88
CA ILE A 22 4.79 -5.08 -8.95
C ILE A 22 4.26 -4.38 -7.69
N LEU A 23 4.70 -4.80 -6.50
CA LEU A 23 4.28 -4.15 -5.25
C LEU A 23 4.56 -2.64 -5.26
N ALA A 24 5.71 -2.22 -5.81
CA ALA A 24 6.07 -0.82 -5.92
C ALA A 24 5.17 -0.07 -6.92
N GLU A 25 4.83 -0.68 -8.05
CA GLU A 25 3.91 -0.15 -9.05
C GLU A 25 2.51 0.06 -8.45
N GLU A 26 1.93 -0.96 -7.82
CA GLU A 26 0.58 -0.87 -7.24
C GLU A 26 0.51 0.17 -6.11
N CYS A 27 1.57 0.30 -5.31
CA CYS A 27 1.65 1.36 -4.31
C CYS A 27 1.65 2.76 -4.96
N ALA A 28 2.33 2.93 -6.11
CA ALA A 28 2.32 4.19 -6.85
C ALA A 28 0.93 4.49 -7.46
N GLU A 29 0.22 3.45 -7.93
CA GLU A 29 -1.15 3.58 -8.41
C GLU A 29 -2.12 4.00 -7.31
N VAL A 30 -2.02 3.40 -6.10
CA VAL A 30 -2.78 3.83 -4.91
C VAL A 30 -2.53 5.31 -4.63
N VAL A 31 -1.27 5.76 -4.63
CA VAL A 31 -0.94 7.19 -4.44
C VAL A 31 -1.61 8.05 -5.53
N GLN A 32 -1.54 7.62 -6.79
CA GLN A 32 -2.17 8.34 -7.90
C GLN A 32 -3.69 8.44 -7.70
N ARG A 33 -4.38 7.35 -7.33
CA ARG A 33 -5.84 7.37 -7.12
C ARG A 33 -6.25 8.19 -5.90
N VAL A 34 -5.53 8.07 -4.79
CA VAL A 34 -5.77 8.86 -3.58
C VAL A 34 -5.63 10.35 -3.89
N THR A 35 -4.60 10.77 -4.62
CA THR A 35 -4.44 12.19 -4.98
C THR A 35 -5.56 12.71 -5.88
N LYS A 36 -6.14 11.87 -6.75
CA LYS A 36 -7.34 12.22 -7.53
C LYS A 36 -8.57 12.40 -6.63
N ALA A 37 -8.81 11.48 -5.69
CA ALA A 37 -9.89 11.59 -4.72
C ALA A 37 -9.76 12.85 -3.86
N LEU A 38 -8.56 13.18 -3.39
CA LEU A 38 -8.31 14.39 -2.59
C LEU A 38 -8.56 15.67 -3.41
N ARG A 39 -8.32 15.65 -4.71
CA ARG A 39 -8.50 16.82 -5.59
C ARG A 39 -9.93 17.00 -6.08
N PHE A 40 -10.64 15.92 -6.34
CA PHE A 40 -11.94 15.95 -7.05
C PHE A 40 -13.10 15.34 -6.26
N GLY A 41 -12.85 14.73 -5.10
CA GLY A 41 -13.86 14.03 -4.31
C GLY A 41 -13.89 12.53 -4.58
N LEU A 42 -14.41 11.77 -3.61
CA LEU A 42 -14.47 10.30 -3.65
C LEU A 42 -15.48 9.77 -4.68
N ASP A 43 -16.61 10.46 -4.84
CA ASP A 43 -17.72 10.05 -5.72
C ASP A 43 -17.52 10.50 -7.18
N GLU A 44 -16.51 11.31 -7.46
CA GLU A 44 -16.19 11.75 -8.83
C GLU A 44 -15.78 10.58 -9.72
N SER A 45 -16.26 10.60 -10.96
CA SER A 45 -15.93 9.62 -12.00
C SER A 45 -15.42 10.36 -13.23
N GLN A 46 -14.14 10.17 -13.57
CA GLN A 46 -13.54 10.82 -14.74
C GLN A 46 -14.41 10.61 -16.00
N PRO A 47 -14.65 11.67 -16.81
CA PRO A 47 -15.43 11.55 -18.03
C PRO A 47 -14.96 10.38 -18.92
N GLY A 48 -15.91 9.55 -19.34
CA GLY A 48 -15.65 8.36 -20.16
C GLY A 48 -15.19 7.14 -19.37
N GLN A 49 -15.21 7.17 -18.03
CA GLN A 49 -14.83 6.02 -17.22
C GLN A 49 -15.94 5.60 -16.23
N PRO A 50 -16.08 4.28 -15.93
CA PRO A 50 -17.26 3.76 -15.25
C PRO A 50 -17.18 3.80 -13.71
N PHE A 51 -15.99 4.03 -13.15
CA PHE A 51 -15.75 3.90 -11.70
C PHE A 51 -15.43 5.23 -11.04
N THR A 52 -15.98 5.40 -9.83
CA THR A 52 -15.66 6.49 -8.92
C THR A 52 -14.21 6.42 -8.45
N ASN A 53 -13.69 7.52 -7.93
CA ASN A 53 -12.36 7.55 -7.32
C ASN A 53 -12.25 6.56 -6.15
N ALA A 54 -13.28 6.45 -5.31
CA ALA A 54 -13.32 5.47 -4.21
C ALA A 54 -13.21 4.02 -4.72
N ALA A 55 -13.98 3.65 -5.75
CA ALA A 55 -13.94 2.30 -6.31
C ALA A 55 -12.54 1.96 -6.87
N ARG A 56 -11.89 2.90 -7.57
CA ARG A 56 -10.54 2.71 -8.10
C ARG A 56 -9.49 2.56 -7.02
N ILE A 57 -9.56 3.37 -5.96
CA ILE A 57 -8.67 3.18 -4.79
C ILE A 57 -8.84 1.76 -4.25
N GLY A 58 -10.09 1.28 -4.17
CA GLY A 58 -10.38 -0.10 -3.77
C GLY A 58 -9.71 -1.15 -4.67
N HIS A 59 -9.72 -0.95 -5.99
CA HIS A 59 -9.05 -1.86 -6.93
C HIS A 59 -7.53 -1.87 -6.70
N GLU A 60 -6.85 -0.72 -6.72
CA GLU A 60 -5.38 -0.72 -6.58
C GLU A 60 -4.95 -1.22 -5.18
N VAL A 61 -5.76 -0.96 -4.13
CA VAL A 61 -5.51 -1.54 -2.79
C VAL A 61 -5.68 -3.06 -2.81
N GLY A 62 -6.64 -3.58 -3.58
CA GLY A 62 -6.80 -5.02 -3.80
C GLY A 62 -5.55 -5.63 -4.44
N ASP A 63 -4.98 -4.98 -5.44
CA ASP A 63 -3.78 -5.44 -6.13
C ASP A 63 -2.54 -5.42 -5.21
N VAL A 64 -2.41 -4.40 -4.35
CA VAL A 64 -1.40 -4.39 -3.26
C VAL A 64 -1.59 -5.59 -2.31
N LEU A 65 -2.82 -5.87 -1.88
CA LEU A 65 -3.10 -6.97 -0.94
C LEU A 65 -2.81 -8.34 -1.56
N ALA A 66 -3.21 -8.56 -2.81
CA ALA A 66 -2.92 -9.78 -3.54
C ALA A 66 -1.41 -9.97 -3.70
N THR A 67 -0.67 -8.92 -4.07
CA THR A 67 0.79 -8.97 -4.20
C THR A 67 1.48 -9.25 -2.86
N LEU A 68 1.00 -8.63 -1.78
CA LEU A 68 1.47 -8.90 -0.42
C LEU A 68 1.27 -10.36 -0.01
N GLU A 69 0.11 -10.95 -0.31
CA GLU A 69 -0.14 -12.36 -0.04
C GLU A 69 0.86 -13.25 -0.78
N ARG A 70 1.12 -13.00 -2.06
CA ARG A 70 2.10 -13.76 -2.84
C ARG A 70 3.51 -13.64 -2.27
N LEU A 71 3.93 -12.43 -1.86
CA LEU A 71 5.22 -12.21 -1.18
C LEU A 71 5.33 -12.94 0.16
N GLN A 72 4.21 -13.11 0.87
CA GLN A 72 4.14 -13.89 2.10
C GLN A 72 4.21 -15.39 1.84
N ASP A 73 3.56 -15.88 0.79
CA ASP A 73 3.57 -17.30 0.42
C ASP A 73 4.97 -17.80 0.06
N ILE A 74 5.79 -16.94 -0.57
CA ILE A 74 7.20 -17.24 -0.87
C ILE A 74 8.17 -16.82 0.23
N ASN A 75 7.68 -16.43 1.41
CA ASN A 75 8.45 -16.02 2.59
C ASN A 75 9.40 -14.82 2.38
N VAL A 76 9.16 -13.97 1.37
CA VAL A 76 9.91 -12.70 1.21
C VAL A 76 9.51 -11.71 2.28
N LEU A 77 8.21 -11.63 2.60
CA LEU A 77 7.68 -10.83 3.69
C LEU A 77 7.06 -11.76 4.73
N ARG A 78 7.50 -11.70 5.99
CA ARG A 78 6.91 -12.55 7.03
C ARG A 78 5.58 -11.99 7.48
N ARG A 79 4.55 -12.84 7.56
CA ARG A 79 3.22 -12.47 8.07
C ARG A 79 3.28 -11.83 9.46
N ALA A 80 4.17 -12.32 10.33
CA ALA A 80 4.38 -11.78 11.68
C ALA A 80 4.91 -10.32 11.69
N ASP A 81 5.85 -9.99 10.80
CA ASP A 81 6.41 -8.63 10.71
C ASP A 81 5.35 -7.64 10.23
N VAL A 82 4.55 -8.05 9.24
CA VAL A 82 3.44 -7.24 8.72
C VAL A 82 2.40 -7.02 9.82
N ALA A 83 2.02 -8.07 10.55
CA ALA A 83 1.08 -7.95 11.67
C ALA A 83 1.59 -6.99 12.76
N HIS A 84 2.88 -7.04 13.07
CA HIS A 84 3.51 -6.11 14.00
C HIS A 84 3.45 -4.65 13.49
N GLY A 85 3.71 -4.44 12.20
CA GLY A 85 3.58 -3.14 11.56
C GLY A 85 2.15 -2.58 11.59
N VAL A 86 1.15 -3.42 11.34
CA VAL A 86 -0.28 -3.07 11.41
C VAL A 86 -0.66 -2.61 12.82
N GLU A 87 -0.28 -3.37 13.86
CA GLU A 87 -0.60 -3.02 15.24
C GLU A 87 0.07 -1.70 15.67
N SER A 88 1.34 -1.52 15.28
CA SER A 88 2.05 -0.26 15.52
C SER A 88 1.36 0.93 14.84
N LYS A 89 0.87 0.75 13.61
CA LYS A 89 0.16 1.80 12.88
C LYS A 89 -1.21 2.12 13.49
N ARG A 90 -1.97 1.11 13.93
CA ARG A 90 -3.24 1.29 14.64
C ARG A 90 -3.06 2.15 15.88
N ARG A 91 -2.04 1.86 16.68
CA ARG A 91 -1.70 2.65 17.87
C ARG A 91 -1.38 4.10 17.53
N GLN A 92 -0.58 4.34 16.48
CA GLN A 92 -0.28 5.70 16.04
C GLN A 92 -1.56 6.45 15.60
N LEU A 93 -2.46 5.79 14.87
CA LEU A 93 -3.71 6.41 14.42
C LEU A 93 -4.58 6.86 15.60
N LEU A 94 -4.67 6.05 16.66
CA LEU A 94 -5.40 6.44 17.89
C LEU A 94 -4.83 7.71 18.55
N ILE A 95 -3.53 7.96 18.39
CA ILE A 95 -2.85 9.10 19.02
C ILE A 95 -2.92 10.35 18.15
N PHE A 96 -2.77 10.20 16.83
CA PHE A 96 -2.48 11.31 15.92
C PHE A 96 -3.61 11.69 14.97
N LEU A 97 -4.73 10.96 14.91
CA LEU A 97 -5.88 11.38 14.10
C LEU A 97 -6.43 12.73 14.60
N GLN A 98 -6.57 13.69 13.67
CA GLN A 98 -7.04 15.04 13.98
C GLN A 98 -8.57 15.20 13.87
N ASN A 99 -9.26 14.16 13.41
CA ASN A 99 -10.71 14.11 13.29
C ASN A 99 -11.21 12.87 14.02
N GLU A 100 -12.31 13.02 14.76
CA GLU A 100 -12.90 11.89 15.48
C GLU A 100 -13.41 10.85 14.48
N PRO A 101 -13.22 9.54 14.77
CA PRO A 101 -13.99 8.53 14.08
C PRO A 101 -15.46 8.82 14.35
N VAL A 102 -16.28 8.86 13.30
CA VAL A 102 -17.75 8.91 13.43
C VAL A 102 -18.16 7.65 14.16
N THR A 103 -18.22 7.72 15.49
CA THR A 103 -18.88 6.74 16.31
C THR A 103 -20.37 6.97 16.07
N GLU A 104 -21.04 5.94 15.59
CA GLU A 104 -22.47 5.95 15.27
C GLU A 104 -23.24 6.74 16.34
N ARG A 105 -23.82 7.87 15.95
CA ARG A 105 -24.92 8.45 16.71
C ARG A 105 -26.07 7.47 16.55
N VAL A 106 -26.22 6.61 17.56
CA VAL A 106 -27.43 5.80 17.80
C VAL A 106 -28.64 6.73 17.86
#